data_AF-A0A1V6JCT3-F1
#
_entry.id   AF-A0A1V6JCT3-F1
#
_cell.length_a   1.000
_cell.length_b   1.000
_cell.length_c   1.000
_cell.angle_alpha   90.00
_cell.angle_beta   90.00
_cell.angle_gamma   90.00
#
_symmetry.space_group_name_H-M   'P 1'
#
loop_
_entity.id
_entity.type
_entity.pdbx_description
1 polymer ?
#
loop_
_entity_poly.entity_id
_entity_poly.type
_entity_poly.pdbx_seq_one_letter_code
_entity_poly.pdbx_strand_id
1 'polypeptide(L)'
;MSRLLNTNVETYKAIARDAHGKMQKYIASGRKPKSDGSEGWIISVDPERNSLKQAFVTIVFASIWLTAFLHLKIVRKNGAQKAKKHDRDFSYKEGLEILGCTEEAILDAVERLRKCRKELVHEKAFHDRGEIKIAENEADNAYWLIVAIEKYFATASNPPIPD
;
A
#
# COMPACT_ATOMS: atom_id res chain seq x y z
N MET A 1 -19.81 -25.86 7.91
CA MET A 1 -18.86 -25.13 8.77
C MET A 1 -17.98 -24.29 7.86
N SER A 2 -18.10 -22.97 7.92
CA SER A 2 -17.25 -22.06 7.14
C SER A 2 -15.82 -22.15 7.69
N ARG A 3 -14.88 -22.61 6.86
CA ARG A 3 -13.47 -22.66 7.22
C ARG A 3 -12.98 -21.21 7.17
N LEU A 4 -12.55 -20.65 8.30
CA LEU A 4 -11.85 -19.36 8.34
C LEU A 4 -10.51 -19.52 7.59
N LEU A 5 -10.55 -19.40 6.26
CA LEU A 5 -9.39 -19.38 5.40
C LEU A 5 -8.80 -17.97 5.41
N ASN A 6 -8.14 -17.65 6.52
CA ASN A 6 -7.26 -16.49 6.60
C ASN A 6 -6.02 -16.80 5.76
N THR A 7 -6.09 -16.49 4.46
CA THR A 7 -4.89 -16.49 3.62
C THR A 7 -3.95 -15.38 4.09
N ASN A 8 -2.64 -15.58 3.95
CA ASN A 8 -1.65 -14.57 4.33
C ASN A 8 -1.92 -13.21 3.67
N VAL A 9 -2.53 -13.20 2.48
CA VAL A 9 -2.94 -11.98 1.76
C VAL A 9 -3.91 -11.14 2.59
N GLU A 10 -4.96 -11.73 3.15
CA GLU A 10 -5.94 -11.00 3.96
C GLU A 10 -5.31 -10.45 5.25
N THR A 11 -4.38 -11.20 5.85
CA THR A 11 -3.62 -10.74 7.01
C THR A 11 -2.73 -9.54 6.67
N TYR A 12 -1.99 -9.57 5.56
CA TYR A 12 -1.16 -8.44 5.14
C TYR A 12 -1.97 -7.18 4.87
N LYS A 13 -3.13 -7.34 4.22
CA LYS A 13 -4.09 -6.26 4.00
C LYS A 13 -4.57 -5.66 5.31
N ALA A 14 -4.98 -6.50 6.26
CA ALA A 14 -5.45 -6.06 7.57
C ALA A 14 -4.37 -5.26 8.32
N ILE A 15 -3.11 -5.72 8.30
CA ILE A 15 -1.99 -5.01 8.92
C ILE A 15 -1.79 -3.63 8.27
N ALA A 16 -1.79 -3.56 6.93
CA ALA A 16 -1.64 -2.30 6.20
C ALA A 16 -2.77 -1.32 6.55
N ARG A 17 -4.02 -1.78 6.55
CA ARG A 17 -5.19 -0.99 6.94
C ARG A 17 -5.11 -0.48 8.37
N ASP A 18 -4.80 -1.36 9.32
CA ASP A 18 -4.79 -1.01 10.73
C ASP A 18 -3.65 -0.03 11.05
N ALA A 19 -2.49 -0.17 10.39
CA ALA A 19 -1.40 0.79 10.47
C ALA A 19 -1.79 2.15 9.87
N HIS A 20 -2.41 2.16 8.68
CA HIS A 20 -2.89 3.39 8.04
C HIS A 20 -3.90 4.13 8.95
N GLY A 21 -4.85 3.41 9.54
CA GLY A 21 -5.81 3.98 10.48
C GLY A 21 -5.15 4.56 11.73
N LYS A 22 -4.09 3.92 12.26
CA LYS A 22 -3.31 4.47 13.38
C LYS A 22 -2.53 5.72 12.97
N MET A 23 -1.89 5.70 11.80
CA MET A 23 -1.18 6.85 11.23
C MET A 23 -2.09 8.08 11.17
N GLN A 24 -3.29 7.93 10.59
CA GLN A 24 -4.27 9.01 10.49
C GLN A 24 -4.72 9.53 11.86
N LYS A 25 -4.90 8.65 12.86
CA LYS A 25 -5.18 9.06 14.24
C LYS A 25 -4.03 9.87 14.86
N TYR A 26 -2.78 9.46 14.65
CA TYR A 26 -1.63 10.21 15.15
C TYR A 26 -1.53 11.60 14.50
N ILE A 27 -1.70 11.69 13.17
CA ILE A 27 -1.73 12.97 12.44
C ILE A 27 -2.85 13.88 12.98
N ALA A 28 -4.05 13.35 13.16
CA ALA A 28 -5.19 14.10 13.69
C ALA A 28 -4.96 14.58 15.12
N SER A 29 -4.38 13.73 15.99
CA SER A 29 -4.06 14.09 17.38
C SER A 29 -3.01 15.19 17.50
N GLY A 30 -2.16 15.32 16.47
CA GLY A 30 -1.14 16.37 16.37
C GLY A 30 -1.67 17.72 15.91
N ARG A 31 -2.97 17.84 15.58
CA ARG A 31 -3.59 19.09 15.14
C ARG A 31 -4.48 19.64 16.24
N LYS A 32 -4.17 20.84 16.72
CA LYS A 32 -4.98 21.57 17.70
C LYS A 32 -5.44 22.90 17.11
N PRO A 33 -6.66 23.37 17.38
CA PRO A 33 -7.05 24.72 17.01
C PRO A 33 -6.14 25.73 17.69
N LYS A 34 -5.94 26.90 17.06
CA LYS A 34 -5.19 27.98 17.69
C LYS A 34 -5.90 28.44 18.96
N SER A 35 -5.12 28.69 20.01
CA SER A 35 -5.62 29.08 21.33
C SER A 35 -6.30 30.46 21.36
N ASP A 36 -6.03 31.29 20.36
CA ASP A 36 -6.58 32.65 20.22
C ASP A 36 -7.93 32.70 19.49
N GLY A 37 -8.48 31.55 19.08
CA GLY A 37 -9.75 31.47 18.35
C GLY A 37 -9.68 31.90 16.89
N SER A 38 -8.50 32.27 16.38
CA SER A 38 -8.30 32.56 14.96
C SER A 38 -8.35 31.29 14.10
N GLU A 39 -8.71 31.44 12.83
CA GLU A 39 -8.74 30.31 11.90
C GLU A 39 -7.34 29.68 11.73
N GLY A 40 -7.29 28.34 11.70
CA GLY A 40 -6.09 27.55 11.45
C GLY A 40 -5.73 26.56 12.56
N TRP A 41 -4.66 25.80 12.33
CA TRP A 41 -4.21 24.71 13.18
C TRP A 41 -2.79 24.94 13.69
N ILE A 42 -2.55 24.58 14.95
CA ILE A 42 -1.22 24.35 15.51
C ILE A 42 -0.89 22.87 15.26
N ILE A 43 0.21 22.64 14.54
CA ILE A 43 0.76 21.29 14.33
C ILE A 43 1.77 21.03 15.45
N SER A 44 1.41 20.16 16.40
CA SER A 44 2.35 19.70 17.41
C SER A 44 3.27 18.62 16.84
N VAL A 45 4.56 18.74 17.12
CA VAL A 45 5.56 17.73 16.77
C VAL A 45 5.25 16.44 17.54
N ASP A 46 5.22 15.31 16.85
CA ASP A 46 5.18 13.97 17.46
C ASP A 46 6.63 13.52 17.76
N PRO A 47 7.13 13.66 18.99
CA PRO A 47 8.52 13.32 19.33
C PRO A 47 8.81 11.84 19.12
N GLU A 48 7.79 10.99 19.29
CA GLU A 48 7.87 9.54 19.12
C GLU A 48 7.74 9.12 17.65
N ARG A 49 7.42 10.05 16.75
CA ARG A 49 7.27 9.82 15.30
C ARG A 49 6.33 8.64 15.00
N ASN A 50 5.25 8.52 15.77
CA ASN A 50 4.30 7.41 15.65
C ASN A 50 3.60 7.41 14.30
N SER A 51 3.22 8.57 13.75
CA SER A 51 2.67 8.66 12.39
C SER A 51 3.63 8.04 11.37
N LEU A 52 4.90 8.46 11.40
CA LEU A 52 5.95 7.98 10.52
C LEU A 52 6.20 6.47 10.67
N LYS A 53 6.26 5.96 11.91
CA LYS A 53 6.39 4.52 12.18
C LYS A 53 5.23 3.74 11.53
N GLN A 54 3.99 4.21 11.68
CA GLN A 54 2.82 3.56 11.08
C GLN A 54 2.79 3.71 9.55
N ALA A 55 3.32 4.81 9.00
CA ALA A 55 3.47 5.00 7.56
C ALA A 55 4.37 3.91 6.95
N PHE A 56 5.53 3.65 7.55
CA PHE A 56 6.41 2.57 7.10
C PHE A 56 5.75 1.19 7.15
N VAL A 57 5.02 0.88 8.23
CA VAL A 57 4.27 -0.38 8.33
C VAL A 57 3.25 -0.48 7.19
N THR A 58 2.51 0.58 6.91
CA THR A 58 1.53 0.63 5.82
C THR A 58 2.18 0.35 4.47
N ILE A 59 3.26 1.05 4.13
CA ILE A 59 3.99 0.91 2.84
C ILE A 59 4.52 -0.51 2.66
N VAL A 60 5.14 -1.07 3.71
CA VAL A 60 5.73 -2.41 3.68
C VAL A 60 4.65 -3.46 3.50
N PHE A 61 3.59 -3.43 4.31
CA PHE A 61 2.55 -4.45 4.25
C PHE A 61 1.66 -4.32 3.01
N ALA A 62 1.42 -3.11 2.49
CA ALA A 62 0.77 -2.92 1.20
C ALA A 62 1.59 -3.55 0.05
N SER A 63 2.92 -3.41 0.10
CA SER A 63 3.81 -4.03 -0.89
C SER A 63 3.81 -5.56 -0.80
N ILE A 64 3.89 -6.11 0.42
CA ILE A 64 3.83 -7.56 0.65
C ILE A 64 2.48 -8.13 0.19
N TRP A 65 1.39 -7.44 0.55
CA TRP A 65 0.05 -7.77 0.09
C TRP A 65 -0.01 -7.81 -1.43
N LEU A 66 0.49 -6.78 -2.12
CA LEU A 66 0.42 -6.68 -3.56
C LEU A 66 1.19 -7.80 -4.25
N THR A 67 2.40 -8.12 -3.78
CA THR A 67 3.17 -9.27 -4.31
C THR A 67 2.38 -10.56 -4.16
N ALA A 68 1.83 -10.83 -2.98
CA ALA A 68 1.08 -12.07 -2.74
C ALA A 68 -0.25 -12.11 -3.53
N PHE A 69 -0.94 -10.98 -3.65
CA PHE A 69 -2.15 -10.82 -4.45
C PHE A 69 -1.88 -11.12 -5.93
N LEU A 70 -0.85 -10.49 -6.51
CA LEU A 70 -0.46 -10.69 -7.91
C LEU A 70 -0.10 -12.15 -8.16
N HIS A 71 0.73 -12.74 -7.32
CA HIS A 71 1.10 -14.15 -7.44
C HIS A 71 -0.14 -15.05 -7.48
N LEU A 72 -1.02 -14.96 -6.48
CA LEU A 72 -2.22 -15.81 -6.42
C LEU A 72 -3.14 -15.62 -7.63
N LYS A 73 -3.34 -14.39 -8.07
CA LYS A 73 -4.21 -14.08 -9.22
C LYS A 73 -3.59 -14.57 -10.53
N ILE A 74 -2.29 -14.40 -10.74
CA ILE A 74 -1.59 -14.85 -11.96
C ILE A 74 -1.51 -16.38 -11.99
N VAL A 75 -1.23 -17.05 -10.86
CA VAL A 75 -1.28 -18.53 -10.78
C VAL A 75 -2.64 -19.04 -11.26
N ARG A 76 -3.73 -18.41 -10.82
CA ARG A 76 -5.09 -18.82 -11.20
C ARG A 76 -5.44 -18.52 -12.65
N LYS A 77 -5.10 -17.34 -13.15
CA LYS A 77 -5.48 -16.90 -14.50
C LYS A 77 -4.56 -17.45 -15.59
N ASN A 78 -3.28 -17.62 -15.30
CA ASN A 78 -2.24 -17.90 -16.30
C ASN A 78 -1.33 -19.09 -15.94
N GLY A 79 -1.52 -19.70 -14.77
CA GLY A 79 -0.74 -20.85 -14.32
C GLY A 79 0.55 -20.50 -13.56
N ALA A 80 1.04 -21.47 -12.79
CA ALA A 80 2.17 -21.28 -11.87
C ALA A 80 3.49 -20.89 -12.56
N GLN A 81 3.71 -21.36 -13.80
CA GLN A 81 4.94 -21.04 -14.53
C GLN A 81 5.00 -19.55 -14.93
N LYS A 82 3.85 -18.96 -15.30
CA LYS A 82 3.78 -17.54 -15.63
C LYS A 82 3.98 -16.68 -14.37
N ALA A 83 3.38 -17.08 -13.25
CA ALA A 83 3.57 -16.41 -11.95
C ALA A 83 5.03 -16.43 -11.51
N LYS A 84 5.71 -17.59 -11.57
CA LYS A 84 7.14 -17.69 -11.23
C LYS A 84 8.02 -16.80 -12.10
N LYS A 85 7.72 -16.70 -13.40
CA LYS A 85 8.46 -15.80 -14.31
C LYS A 85 8.29 -14.34 -13.87
N HIS A 86 7.05 -13.93 -13.59
CA HIS A 86 6.73 -12.59 -13.12
C HIS A 86 7.38 -12.26 -11.77
N ASP A 87 7.33 -13.17 -10.79
CA ASP A 87 7.94 -12.97 -9.46
C ASP A 87 9.44 -12.69 -9.54
N ARG A 88 10.13 -13.34 -10.49
CA ARG A 88 11.57 -13.14 -10.72
C ARG A 88 11.88 -11.74 -11.26
N ASP A 89 11.01 -11.19 -12.10
CA ASP A 89 11.20 -9.91 -12.77
C ASP A 89 10.73 -8.72 -11.88
N PHE A 90 9.96 -9.01 -10.81
CA PHE A 90 9.52 -8.12 -9.73
C PHE A 90 9.00 -6.74 -10.20
N SER A 91 7.95 -6.78 -11.03
CA SER A 91 7.26 -5.60 -11.55
C SER A 91 5.78 -5.61 -11.15
N TYR A 92 5.37 -4.68 -10.28
CA TYR A 92 3.97 -4.60 -9.87
C TYR A 92 3.06 -4.20 -11.04
N LYS A 93 3.49 -3.23 -11.85
CA LYS A 93 2.76 -2.75 -13.03
C LYS A 93 2.52 -3.87 -14.03
N GLU A 94 3.58 -4.61 -14.40
CA GLU A 94 3.46 -5.74 -15.33
C GLU A 94 2.51 -6.81 -14.79
N GLY A 95 2.54 -7.08 -13.47
CA GLY A 95 1.63 -8.04 -12.85
C GLY A 95 0.18 -7.63 -12.99
N LEU A 96 -0.13 -6.35 -12.77
CA LEU A 96 -1.48 -5.80 -12.95
C LEU A 96 -1.90 -5.84 -14.43
N GLU A 97 -1.01 -5.50 -15.36
CA GLU A 97 -1.25 -5.56 -16.81
C GLU A 97 -1.52 -7.01 -17.28
N ILE A 98 -0.78 -8.01 -16.79
CA ILE A 98 -1.04 -9.44 -17.05
C ILE A 98 -2.47 -9.83 -16.59
N LEU A 99 -2.90 -9.28 -15.47
CA LEU A 99 -4.24 -9.50 -14.94
C LEU A 99 -5.32 -8.70 -15.67
N GLY A 100 -4.94 -7.80 -16.57
CA GLY A 100 -5.83 -7.01 -17.42
C GLY A 100 -6.16 -5.62 -16.89
N CYS A 101 -5.41 -5.11 -15.91
CA CYS A 101 -5.58 -3.73 -15.42
C CYS A 101 -5.12 -2.72 -16.47
N THR A 102 -6.01 -1.81 -16.85
CA THR A 102 -5.76 -0.71 -17.80
C THR A 102 -5.90 0.68 -17.19
N GLU A 103 -6.28 0.79 -15.92
CA GLU A 103 -6.50 2.07 -15.24
C GLU A 103 -5.16 2.76 -14.97
N GLU A 104 -4.85 3.82 -15.74
CA GLU A 104 -3.57 4.55 -15.64
C GLU A 104 -3.27 5.03 -14.22
N ALA A 105 -4.28 5.55 -13.52
CA ALA A 105 -4.14 5.99 -12.14
C ALA A 105 -3.61 4.89 -11.20
N ILE A 106 -4.04 3.64 -11.39
CA ILE A 106 -3.56 2.49 -10.62
C ILE A 106 -2.12 2.14 -11.04
N LEU A 107 -1.86 2.10 -12.35
CA LEU A 107 -0.55 1.71 -12.89
C LEU A 107 0.55 2.72 -12.54
N ASP A 108 0.25 4.02 -12.52
CA ASP A 108 1.20 5.06 -12.14
C ASP A 108 1.47 5.04 -10.63
N ALA A 109 0.42 4.90 -9.83
CA ALA A 109 0.53 4.84 -8.39
C ALA A 109 1.30 3.59 -7.91
N VAL A 110 1.17 2.45 -8.60
CA VAL A 110 1.89 1.23 -8.24
C VAL A 110 3.39 1.34 -8.53
N GLU A 111 3.77 2.03 -9.60
CA GLU A 111 5.16 2.36 -9.89
C GLU A 111 5.72 3.36 -8.87
N ARG A 112 4.91 4.36 -8.46
CA ARG A 112 5.26 5.25 -7.34
C ARG A 112 5.54 4.47 -6.06
N LEU A 113 4.67 3.53 -5.70
CA LEU A 113 4.86 2.66 -4.52
C LEU A 113 6.16 1.85 -4.63
N ARG A 114 6.45 1.27 -5.81
CA ARG A 114 7.68 0.48 -6.04
C ARG A 114 8.94 1.31 -5.82
N LYS A 115 8.99 2.52 -6.42
CA LYS A 115 10.10 3.47 -6.25
C LYS A 115 10.24 3.90 -4.79
N CYS A 116 9.15 4.32 -4.18
CA CYS A 116 9.09 4.73 -2.77
C CYS A 116 9.60 3.62 -1.84
N ARG A 117 9.12 2.38 -1.97
CA ARG A 117 9.61 1.25 -1.16
C ARG A 117 11.11 1.03 -1.37
N LYS A 118 11.62 1.15 -2.60
CA LYS A 118 13.04 1.00 -2.87
C LYS A 118 13.85 2.08 -2.11
N GLU A 119 13.47 3.34 -2.23
CA GLU A 119 14.16 4.48 -1.63
C GLU A 119 14.05 4.52 -0.09
N LEU A 120 12.86 4.24 0.45
CA LEU A 120 12.58 4.37 1.89
C LEU A 120 12.97 3.13 2.70
N VAL A 121 12.94 1.94 2.10
CA VAL A 121 13.09 0.66 2.81
C VAL A 121 14.37 -0.08 2.42
N HIS A 122 14.87 0.05 1.18
CA HIS A 122 15.95 -0.83 0.66
C HIS A 122 17.25 -0.12 0.29
N GLU A 123 17.23 1.07 -0.30
CA GLU A 123 18.44 1.85 -0.59
C GLU A 123 18.84 2.66 0.66
N LYS A 124 20.12 2.55 1.03
CA LYS A 124 20.72 3.08 2.26
C LYS A 124 20.43 4.57 2.46
N ALA A 125 19.30 4.90 3.11
CA ALA A 125 18.93 6.21 3.67
C ALA A 125 19.65 7.40 2.99
N PHE A 126 19.57 7.48 1.67
CA PHE A 126 20.29 8.51 0.94
C PHE A 126 19.51 9.80 1.12
N HIS A 127 20.15 10.82 1.69
CA HIS A 127 19.59 12.16 1.80
C HIS A 127 19.41 12.72 0.38
N ASP A 128 18.24 12.48 -0.22
CA ASP A 128 17.87 13.16 -1.44
C ASP A 128 17.56 14.63 -1.12
N ARG A 129 18.24 15.55 -1.82
CA ARG A 129 18.28 17.00 -1.56
C ARG A 129 17.33 17.76 -2.49
N GLY A 130 16.10 17.29 -2.67
CA GLY A 130 15.18 17.91 -3.63
C GLY A 130 13.72 17.93 -3.21
N GLU A 131 13.19 16.77 -2.79
CA GLU A 131 11.77 16.65 -2.43
C GLU A 131 11.63 16.07 -1.02
N ILE A 132 10.95 16.81 -0.14
CA ILE A 132 10.52 16.28 1.15
C ILE A 132 9.45 15.23 0.87
N LYS A 133 9.85 13.96 0.71
CA LYS A 133 8.90 12.85 0.68
C LYS A 133 8.39 12.60 2.08
N ILE A 134 7.14 12.99 2.31
CA ILE A 134 6.42 12.72 3.55
C ILE A 134 5.93 11.28 3.47
N ALA A 135 6.56 10.37 4.21
CA ALA A 135 6.24 8.94 4.19
C ALA A 135 4.75 8.68 4.47
N GLU A 136 4.11 9.53 5.27
CA GLU A 136 2.67 9.50 5.52
C GLU A 136 1.85 9.66 4.22
N ASN A 137 2.25 10.54 3.29
CA ASN A 137 1.59 10.69 1.99
C ASN A 137 1.80 9.45 1.10
N GLU A 138 2.97 8.83 1.17
CA GLU A 138 3.24 7.60 0.44
C GLU A 138 2.45 6.41 1.02
N ALA A 139 2.22 6.40 2.33
CA ALA A 139 1.34 5.45 2.99
C ALA A 139 -0.13 5.65 2.60
N ASP A 140 -0.59 6.90 2.40
CA ASP A 140 -1.92 7.18 1.84
C ASP A 140 -2.06 6.61 0.42
N ASN A 141 -1.06 6.82 -0.45
CA ASN A 141 -1.01 6.21 -1.78
C ASN A 141 -1.02 4.67 -1.70
N ALA A 142 -0.22 4.09 -0.80
CA ALA A 142 -0.13 2.64 -0.63
C ALA A 142 -1.46 2.02 -0.17
N TYR A 143 -2.16 2.65 0.77
CA TYR A 143 -3.47 2.17 1.22
C TYR A 143 -4.56 2.40 0.18
N TRP A 144 -4.54 3.54 -0.52
CA TRP A 144 -5.44 3.80 -1.64
C TRP A 144 -5.30 2.73 -2.73
N LEU A 145 -4.08 2.29 -3.07
CA LEU A 145 -3.83 1.23 -4.04
C LEU A 145 -4.51 -0.09 -3.66
N ILE A 146 -4.47 -0.49 -2.38
CA ILE A 146 -5.17 -1.69 -1.90
C ILE A 146 -6.65 -1.60 -2.27
N VAL A 147 -7.30 -0.50 -1.87
CA VAL A 147 -8.74 -0.28 -2.08
C VAL A 147 -9.07 -0.21 -3.58
N ALA A 148 -8.26 0.51 -4.36
CA ALA A 148 -8.48 0.69 -5.79
C ALA A 148 -8.35 -0.63 -6.56
N ILE A 149 -7.31 -1.42 -6.27
CA ILE A 149 -7.07 -2.73 -6.90
C ILE A 149 -8.17 -3.71 -6.53
N GLU A 150 -8.57 -3.78 -5.25
CA GLU A 150 -9.69 -4.64 -4.84
C GLU A 150 -10.97 -4.28 -5.56
N LYS A 151 -11.30 -2.98 -5.63
CA LYS A 151 -12.48 -2.49 -6.34
C LYS A 151 -12.43 -2.87 -7.82
N TYR A 152 -11.31 -2.63 -8.49
CA TYR A 152 -11.11 -2.93 -9.91
C TYR A 152 -11.35 -4.42 -10.22
N PHE A 153 -10.75 -5.31 -9.42
CA PHE A 153 -10.87 -6.74 -9.64
C PHE A 153 -12.12 -7.39 -9.05
N ALA A 154 -12.91 -6.66 -8.26
CA ALA A 154 -14.26 -7.06 -7.84
C ALA A 154 -15.32 -6.77 -8.92
N THR A 155 -15.15 -5.69 -9.68
CA THR A 155 -16.07 -5.32 -10.78
C THR A 155 -15.77 -6.04 -12.09
N ALA A 156 -14.50 -6.34 -12.36
CA ALA A 156 -14.13 -7.23 -13.45
C ALA A 156 -14.54 -8.65 -13.06
N SER A 157 -15.34 -9.33 -13.88
CA SER A 157 -15.91 -10.67 -13.70
C SER A 157 -14.86 -11.77 -13.45
N ASN A 158 -14.16 -11.69 -12.33
CA ASN A 158 -13.17 -12.65 -11.89
C ASN A 158 -13.85 -13.55 -10.86
N PRO A 159 -13.76 -14.87 -11.01
CA PRO A 159 -14.31 -15.78 -10.02
C PRO A 159 -13.69 -15.45 -8.64
N PRO A 160 -14.50 -15.54 -7.56
CA PRO A 160 -14.01 -15.35 -6.20
C PRO A 160 -12.84 -16.29 -5.96
N ILE A 161 -11.91 -15.86 -5.11
CA ILE A 161 -10.79 -16.66 -4.63
C ILE A 161 -11.38 -17.92 -3.97
N PRO A 162 -11.27 -19.13 -4.55
CA PRO A 162 -11.76 -20.34 -3.88
C PRO A 162 -10.84 -20.68 -2.72
N ASP A 163 -11.45 -21.33 -1.73
CA ASP A 163 -10.86 -21.90 -0.52
C ASP A 163 -9.54 -22.65 -0.73
#